data_AF-A0A9D5MDT2-F1
#
_entry.id   AF-A0A9D5MDT2-F1
#
_cell.length_a   1.000
_cell.length_b   1.000
_cell.length_c   1.000
_cell.angle_alpha   90.00
_cell.angle_beta   90.00
_cell.angle_gamma   90.00
#
_symmetry.space_group_name_H-M   'P 1'
#
loop_
_entity.id
_entity.type
_entity.pdbx_description
1 polymer ?
#
loop_
_entity_poly.entity_id
_entity_poly.type
_entity_poly.pdbx_seq_one_letter_code
_entity_poly.pdbx_strand_id
1 'polypeptide(L)'
;EGKEMLEALVNMDEGASYLGEVALVEYSSPISQSNIVYYTTLIDENASCHLALGRALGRPLPEDDPWTFNDSMIHIDFMVGTPDMHIVGTTEDGQEVVVFENGDFAF
;
A
#
# COMPACT_ATOMS: atom_id res chain seq x y z
N GLU A 1 19.74 -9.92 3.02
CA GLU A 1 20.33 -9.20 1.86
C GLU A 1 19.35 -8.11 1.43
N GLY A 2 19.79 -7.02 0.79
CA GLY A 2 18.90 -5.92 0.35
C GLY A 2 18.69 -4.75 1.33
N LYS A 3 19.15 -4.85 2.58
CA LYS A 3 19.01 -3.79 3.60
C LYS A 3 19.65 -2.47 3.15
N GLU A 4 20.90 -2.50 2.69
CA GLU A 4 21.62 -1.28 2.28
C GLU A 4 20.94 -0.57 1.10
N MET A 5 20.37 -1.34 0.17
CA MET A 5 19.61 -0.79 -0.95
C MET A 5 18.31 -0.14 -0.47
N LEU A 6 17.57 -0.81 0.42
CA LEU A 6 16.36 -0.25 1.00
C LEU A 6 16.67 1.02 1.82
N GLU A 7 17.74 1.01 2.61
CA GLU A 7 18.21 2.18 3.35
C GLU A 7 18.56 3.34 2.41
N ALA A 8 19.19 3.07 1.26
CA ALA A 8 19.45 4.11 0.26
C ALA A 8 18.15 4.66 -0.35
N LEU A 9 17.16 3.80 -0.61
CA LEU A 9 15.88 4.21 -1.18
C LEU A 9 15.07 5.09 -0.22
N VAL A 10 14.91 4.68 1.04
CA VAL A 10 14.12 5.46 2.02
C VAL A 10 14.76 6.79 2.42
N ASN A 11 16.07 6.96 2.17
CA ASN A 11 16.80 8.19 2.41
C ASN A 11 17.04 9.01 1.12
N MET A 12 16.39 8.65 0.00
CA MET A 12 16.64 9.27 -1.31
C MET A 12 16.20 10.74 -1.36
N ASP A 13 15.08 11.06 -0.70
CA ASP A 13 14.56 12.42 -0.51
C ASP A 13 13.67 12.49 0.74
N GLU A 14 13.12 13.67 1.03
CA GLU A 14 12.29 13.90 2.22
C GLU A 14 11.03 13.01 2.23
N GLY A 15 10.39 12.81 1.09
CA GLY A 15 9.16 12.02 0.96
C GLY A 15 9.39 10.51 0.87
N ALA A 16 10.60 10.06 0.56
CA ALA A 16 10.91 8.66 0.28
C ALA A 16 10.65 7.69 1.45
N SER A 17 10.60 8.20 2.68
CA SER A 17 10.31 7.41 3.89
C SER A 17 8.85 7.45 4.35
N TYR A 18 7.99 8.19 3.63
CA TYR A 18 6.56 8.33 3.91
C TYR A 18 5.72 7.53 2.91
N LEU A 19 4.49 7.21 3.28
CA LEU A 19 3.57 6.45 2.43
C LEU A 19 2.89 7.35 1.40
N GLY A 20 2.79 6.86 0.16
CA GLY A 20 2.07 7.49 -0.95
C GLY A 20 0.80 6.76 -1.37
N GLU A 21 0.69 5.48 -1.03
CA GLU A 21 -0.43 4.63 -1.46
C GLU A 21 -0.84 3.61 -0.40
N VAL A 22 -2.13 3.31 -0.39
CA VAL A 22 -2.74 2.17 0.31
C VAL A 22 -3.69 1.50 -0.67
N ALA A 23 -3.45 0.23 -0.97
CA ALA A 23 -4.26 -0.55 -1.90
C ALA A 23 -4.77 -1.83 -1.23
N LEU A 24 -6.06 -2.11 -1.45
CA LEU A 24 -6.75 -3.26 -0.88
C LEU A 24 -6.98 -4.31 -1.96
N VAL A 25 -6.50 -5.53 -1.72
CA VAL A 25 -6.66 -6.67 -2.62
C VAL A 25 -7.05 -7.88 -1.78
N GLU A 26 -8.15 -8.52 -2.18
CA GLU A 26 -8.63 -9.73 -1.53
C GLU A 26 -7.62 -10.87 -1.63
N TYR A 27 -7.40 -11.56 -0.52
CA TYR A 27 -6.60 -12.77 -0.48
C TYR A 27 -7.23 -13.87 -1.34
N SER A 28 -8.56 -13.89 -1.47
CA SER A 28 -9.28 -14.79 -2.35
C SER A 28 -9.27 -14.38 -3.84
N SER A 29 -8.50 -13.36 -4.24
CA SER A 29 -8.37 -12.98 -5.64
C SER A 29 -7.69 -14.07 -6.51
N PRO A 30 -7.96 -14.15 -7.83
CA PRO A 30 -7.39 -15.18 -8.69
C PRO A 30 -5.86 -15.22 -8.74
N ILE A 31 -5.20 -14.06 -8.65
CA ILE A 31 -3.74 -13.98 -8.68
C ILE A 31 -3.18 -14.48 -7.34
N SER A 32 -3.73 -14.03 -6.21
CA SER A 32 -3.35 -14.53 -4.88
C SER A 32 -3.49 -16.05 -4.77
N GLN A 33 -4.63 -16.60 -5.20
CA GLN A 33 -4.91 -18.04 -5.14
C GLN A 33 -3.97 -18.90 -6.00
N SER A 34 -3.24 -18.31 -6.96
CA SER A 34 -2.22 -19.03 -7.71
C SER A 34 -1.08 -19.55 -6.82
N ASN A 35 -0.87 -18.95 -5.64
CA ASN A 35 0.20 -19.26 -4.69
C ASN A 35 1.60 -19.20 -5.33
N ILE A 36 1.80 -18.23 -6.23
CA ILE A 36 3.07 -17.98 -6.93
C ILE A 36 3.58 -16.58 -6.54
N VAL A 37 4.88 -16.49 -6.24
CA VAL A 37 5.59 -15.20 -6.19
C VAL A 37 6.13 -14.92 -7.59
N TYR A 38 5.66 -13.86 -8.22
CA TYR A 38 5.99 -13.55 -9.62
C TYR A 38 7.27 -12.74 -9.79
N TYR A 39 7.79 -12.14 -8.70
CA TYR A 39 8.97 -11.27 -8.71
C TYR A 39 8.82 -10.08 -9.67
N THR A 40 7.60 -9.57 -9.78
CA THR A 40 7.28 -8.38 -10.56
C THR A 40 6.18 -7.61 -9.85
N THR A 41 6.44 -6.32 -9.62
CA THR A 41 5.53 -5.43 -8.89
C THR A 41 4.11 -5.50 -9.47
N LEU A 42 3.97 -5.36 -10.79
CA LEU A 42 2.66 -5.34 -11.46
C LEU A 42 1.77 -6.55 -11.13
N ILE A 43 2.35 -7.76 -10.99
CA ILE A 43 1.54 -8.94 -10.69
C ILE A 43 1.38 -9.13 -9.19
N ASP A 44 2.47 -8.98 -8.43
CA ASP A 44 2.46 -9.22 -6.99
C ASP A 44 1.64 -8.17 -6.23
N GLU A 45 1.60 -6.91 -6.68
CA GLU A 45 0.75 -5.84 -6.13
C GLU A 45 -0.75 -6.16 -6.29
N ASN A 46 -1.11 -6.89 -7.37
CA ASN A 46 -2.48 -7.33 -7.65
C ASN A 46 -2.80 -8.70 -7.03
N ALA A 47 -1.87 -9.26 -6.25
CA ALA A 47 -2.05 -10.51 -5.50
C ALA A 47 -2.22 -10.28 -4.00
N SER A 48 -1.98 -9.06 -3.49
CA SER A 48 -1.91 -8.79 -2.06
C SER A 48 -2.15 -7.31 -1.78
N CYS A 49 -2.80 -6.97 -0.66
CA CYS A 49 -2.81 -5.60 -0.17
C CYS A 49 -1.37 -5.08 -0.12
N HIS A 50 -1.16 -3.84 -0.56
CA HIS A 50 0.15 -3.22 -0.59
C HIS A 50 0.11 -1.77 -0.14
N LEU A 51 1.29 -1.29 0.21
CA LEU A 51 1.56 0.10 0.53
C LEU A 51 2.69 0.57 -0.40
N ALA A 52 2.69 1.85 -0.76
CA ALA A 52 3.81 2.44 -1.49
C ALA A 52 4.59 3.42 -0.62
N LEU A 53 5.92 3.32 -0.65
CA LEU A 53 6.81 4.38 -0.17
C LEU A 53 7.01 5.44 -1.26
N GLY A 54 7.02 6.71 -0.86
CA GLY A 54 7.23 7.85 -1.74
C GLY A 54 5.93 8.43 -2.30
N ARG A 55 5.98 8.86 -3.55
CA ARG A 55 5.01 9.76 -4.16
C ARG A 55 3.61 9.15 -4.23
N ALA A 56 2.61 9.92 -3.84
CA ALA A 56 1.22 9.56 -4.09
C ALA A 56 0.87 9.72 -5.58
N LEU A 57 0.22 8.71 -6.15
CA LEU A 57 -0.26 8.71 -7.53
C LEU A 57 -1.78 8.76 -7.59
N GLY A 58 -2.33 9.01 -8.78
CA GLY A 58 -3.78 8.89 -9.03
C GLY A 58 -4.66 10.07 -8.60
N ARG A 59 -4.13 11.08 -7.89
CA ARG A 59 -4.85 12.34 -7.62
C ARG A 59 -3.96 13.57 -7.85
N PRO A 60 -4.49 14.66 -8.42
CA PRO A 60 -3.77 15.92 -8.44
C PRO A 60 -3.58 16.42 -6.99
N LEU A 61 -2.42 17.00 -6.72
CA LEU A 61 -2.19 17.70 -5.45
C LEU A 61 -3.27 18.80 -5.30
N PRO A 62 -3.99 18.87 -4.17
CA PRO A 62 -4.88 19.98 -3.91
C PRO A 62 -4.08 21.27 -3.97
N GLU A 63 -4.57 22.27 -4.72
CA GLU A 63 -3.89 23.57 -4.82
C GLU A 63 -3.81 24.26 -3.44
N ASP A 64 -4.76 23.95 -2.56
CA ASP A 64 -4.98 24.60 -1.27
C ASP A 64 -4.16 23.97 -0.13
N ASP A 65 -3.73 22.70 -0.30
CA ASP A 65 -2.93 21.97 0.69
C ASP A 65 -1.99 20.97 -0.01
N PRO A 66 -0.77 21.41 -0.38
CA PRO A 66 0.20 20.55 -1.06
C PRO A 66 0.76 19.45 -0.15
N TRP A 67 0.48 19.49 1.17
CA TRP A 67 0.96 18.48 2.12
C TRP A 67 -0.03 17.33 2.32
N THR A 68 -1.23 17.40 1.72
CA THR A 68 -2.23 16.34 1.82
C THR A 68 -1.72 15.02 1.23
N PHE A 69 -0.87 15.07 0.20
CA PHE A 69 -0.29 13.89 -0.43
C PHE A 69 1.22 13.94 -0.40
N ASN A 70 1.84 12.78 -0.17
CA ASN A 70 3.28 12.66 -0.17
C ASN A 70 3.87 12.93 -1.56
N ASP A 71 4.98 13.68 -1.62
CA ASP A 71 5.72 13.95 -2.86
C ASP A 71 7.16 13.47 -2.73
N SER A 72 7.64 12.73 -3.73
CA SER A 72 8.94 12.07 -3.72
C SER A 72 9.38 11.75 -5.16
N MET A 73 10.66 11.47 -5.36
CA MET A 73 11.19 10.96 -6.63
C MET A 73 10.89 9.48 -6.84
N ILE A 74 10.56 8.74 -5.78
CA ILE A 74 10.28 7.30 -5.84
C ILE A 74 8.80 7.01 -5.64
N HIS A 75 8.38 5.85 -6.11
CA HIS A 75 7.13 5.20 -5.77
C HIS A 75 7.42 3.69 -5.76
N ILE A 76 7.38 3.07 -4.59
CA ILE A 76 7.82 1.68 -4.39
C ILE A 76 6.77 0.92 -3.61
N ASP A 77 6.05 0.06 -4.30
CA ASP A 77 5.07 -0.84 -3.72
C ASP A 77 5.75 -2.00 -2.99
N PHE A 78 5.22 -2.32 -1.82
CA PHE A 78 5.55 -3.51 -1.08
C PHE A 78 4.29 -4.14 -0.48
N MET A 79 4.19 -5.46 -0.63
CA MET A 79 3.01 -6.23 -0.31
C MET A 79 3.00 -6.59 1.18
N VAL A 80 1.82 -6.48 1.79
CA VAL A 80 1.56 -6.71 3.22
C VAL A 80 0.34 -7.59 3.48
N GLY A 81 -0.49 -7.87 2.47
CA GLY A 81 -1.69 -8.70 2.55
C GLY A 81 -1.43 -10.15 2.94
N THR A 82 -2.27 -10.69 3.83
CA THR A 82 -2.20 -12.06 4.35
C THR A 82 -3.61 -12.65 4.51
N PRO A 83 -3.78 -13.98 4.56
CA PRO A 83 -5.09 -14.63 4.75
C PRO A 83 -5.73 -14.34 6.12
N ASP A 84 -4.95 -13.87 7.09
CA ASP A 84 -5.40 -13.49 8.43
C ASP A 84 -5.48 -11.96 8.61
N MET A 85 -5.33 -11.20 7.53
CA MET A 85 -5.38 -9.74 7.57
C MET A 85 -6.77 -9.25 8.02
N HIS A 86 -6.75 -8.32 8.96
CA HIS A 86 -7.94 -7.63 9.46
C HIS A 86 -7.71 -6.11 9.34
N ILE A 87 -8.65 -5.41 8.72
CA ILE A 87 -8.56 -3.96 8.50
C ILE A 87 -9.79 -3.29 9.07
N VAL A 88 -9.56 -2.31 9.94
CA VAL A 88 -10.59 -1.44 10.50
C VAL A 88 -10.40 -0.04 9.93
N GLY A 89 -11.46 0.51 9.35
CA GLY A 89 -11.56 1.92 9.00
C GLY A 89 -12.15 2.70 10.17
N THR A 90 -11.64 3.90 10.43
CA THR A 90 -12.20 4.83 11.41
C THR A 90 -12.86 5.99 10.68
N THR A 91 -14.15 6.23 10.96
CA THR A 91 -14.90 7.36 10.40
C THR A 91 -14.52 8.69 11.06
N GLU A 92 -14.95 9.81 10.49
CA GLU A 92 -14.69 11.15 11.04
C GLU A 92 -15.25 11.33 12.47
N ASP A 93 -16.38 10.68 12.79
CA ASP A 93 -16.99 10.68 14.13
C ASP A 93 -16.40 9.61 15.07
N GLY A 94 -15.35 8.90 14.64
CA GLY A 94 -14.60 7.94 15.45
C GLY A 94 -15.21 6.54 15.54
N GLN A 95 -16.21 6.22 14.72
CA GLN A 95 -16.74 4.86 14.65
C GLN A 95 -15.78 3.94 13.90
N GLU A 96 -15.65 2.71 14.40
CA GLU A 96 -14.87 1.66 13.75
C GLU A 96 -15.77 0.84 12.82
N VAL A 97 -15.30 0.64 11.59
CA VAL A 97 -15.95 -0.17 10.56
C VAL A 97 -14.96 -1.22 10.11
N VAL A 98 -15.32 -2.50 10.23
CA VAL A 98 -14.50 -3.59 9.69
C VAL A 98 -14.58 -3.55 8.17
N VAL A 99 -13.44 -3.36 7.52
CA VAL A 99 -13.29 -3.29 6.06
C VAL A 99 -12.82 -4.65 5.53
N PHE A 100 -11.83 -5.27 6.19
CA PHE A 100 -11.38 -6.63 5.88
C PHE A 100 -11.49 -7.54 7.10
N GLU A 101 -11.85 -8.80 6.86
CA GLU A 101 -11.86 -9.88 7.82
C GLU A 101 -11.30 -11.14 7.16
N ASN A 102 -10.29 -11.77 7.74
CA ASN A 102 -9.59 -12.94 7.16
C ASN A 102 -9.12 -12.71 5.70
N GLY A 103 -8.53 -11.54 5.43
CA GLY A 103 -7.91 -11.24 4.14
C GLY A 103 -8.86 -10.84 3.01
N ASP A 104 -10.17 -10.79 3.23
CA ASP A 104 -11.16 -10.41 2.23
C ASP A 104 -12.07 -9.27 2.73
N PHE A 105 -12.80 -8.60 1.83
CA PHE A 105 -13.75 -7.56 2.22
C PHE A 105 -14.87 -8.14 3.09
N ALA A 106 -15.23 -7.43 4.16
CA ALA A 106 -16.20 -7.91 5.15
C ALA A 106 -17.67 -7.83 4.70
N PHE A 107 -17.96 -7.31 3.50
CA PHE A 107 -19.31 -6.98 3.01
C PHE A 107 -19.52 -7.31 1.54
#